data_AF-A0A8I1DT70-F1
#
_entry.id   AF-A0A8I1DT70-F1
#
_cell.length_a   1.000
_cell.length_b   1.000
_cell.length_c   1.000
_cell.angle_alpha   90.00
_cell.angle_beta   90.00
_cell.angle_gamma   90.00
#
_symmetry.space_group_name_H-M   'P 1'
#
loop_
_entity.id
_entity.type
_entity.pdbx_description
1 polymer ?
#
loop_
_entity_poly.entity_id
_entity_poly.type
_entity_poly.pdbx_seq_one_letter_code
_entity_poly.pdbx_strand_id
1 'polypeptide(L)' 'TLMGILVREAGKTFSNAIAEVREAVDFLHYYAGQVRNDFDNETHRPLGPVVCISPWNFPLAIFSGQIAAALAAGNT' A
#
# COMPACT_ATOMS: atom_id res chain seq x y z
N THR A 1 -6.11 -17.65 -2.71
CA THR A 1 -4.88 -16.93 -2.33
C THR A 1 -4.84 -15.60 -3.05
N LEU A 2 -4.12 -14.59 -2.54
CA LEU A 2 -3.99 -13.28 -3.21
C LEU A 2 -3.48 -13.43 -4.65
N MET A 3 -2.48 -14.29 -4.85
CA MET A 3 -1.98 -14.61 -6.20
C MET A 3 -3.08 -15.13 -7.14
N GLY A 4 -3.95 -16.01 -6.66
CA GLY A 4 -5.02 -16.59 -7.48
C GLY A 4 -6.05 -15.55 -7.95
N ILE A 5 -6.34 -14.54 -7.13
CA ILE A 5 -7.24 -13.44 -7.52
C ILE A 5 -6.53 -12.51 -8.51
N LEU A 6 -5.29 -12.11 -8.24
CA LEU A 6 -4.49 -11.28 -9.16
C LEU A 6 -4.35 -11.89 -10.56
N VAL A 7 -4.15 -13.20 -10.64
CA VAL A 7 -4.06 -13.91 -11.93
C VAL A 7 -5.41 -13.92 -12.65
N ARG A 8 -6.51 -14.22 -11.94
CA ARG A 8 -7.82 -14.44 -12.56
C ARG A 8 -8.60 -13.16 -12.86
N GLU A 9 -8.50 -12.15 -12.01
CA GLU A 9 -9.24 -10.90 -12.13
C GLU A 9 -8.46 -9.85 -12.92
N ALA A 10 -7.18 -9.68 -12.58
CA ALA A 10 -6.32 -8.66 -13.22
C ALA A 10 -5.47 -9.21 -14.37
N GLY A 11 -5.62 -10.50 -14.70
CA GLY A 11 -4.93 -11.13 -15.84
C GLY A 11 -3.41 -11.23 -15.67
N LYS A 12 -2.88 -11.17 -14.44
CA LYS A 12 -1.44 -11.22 -14.21
C LYS A 12 -0.87 -12.62 -14.45
N THR A 13 0.38 -12.68 -14.91
CA THR A 13 1.17 -13.92 -14.84
C THR A 13 1.47 -14.26 -13.38
N PHE A 14 1.73 -15.53 -13.07
CA PHE A 14 2.09 -15.95 -11.71
C PHE A 14 3.31 -15.20 -11.16
N SER A 15 4.35 -14.97 -11.98
CA SER A 15 5.55 -14.22 -11.58
C SER A 15 5.21 -12.77 -11.20
N ASN A 16 4.37 -12.11 -11.98
CA ASN A 16 3.94 -10.73 -11.72
C ASN A 16 3.02 -10.65 -10.49
N ALA A 17 2.16 -11.65 -10.28
CA ALA A 17 1.32 -11.72 -9.09
C ALA A 17 2.14 -11.92 -7.80
N ILE A 18 3.19 -12.75 -7.85
CA ILE A 18 4.14 -12.90 -6.72
C ILE A 18 4.83 -11.56 -6.43
N ALA A 19 5.36 -10.90 -7.48
CA ALA A 19 6.06 -9.63 -7.33
C ALA A 19 5.15 -8.57 -6.71
N GLU A 20 3.89 -8.48 -7.16
CA GLU A 20 2.94 -7.51 -6.62
C GLU A 20 2.56 -7.77 -5.16
N VAL A 21 2.37 -9.04 -4.77
CA VAL A 21 2.12 -9.38 -3.35
C VAL A 21 3.30 -8.97 -2.49
N ARG A 22 4.54 -9.17 -2.97
CA ARG A 22 5.74 -8.72 -2.26
C ARG A 22 5.80 -7.21 -2.13
N GLU A 23 5.55 -6.49 -3.21
CA GLU A 23 5.54 -5.02 -3.21
C GLU A 23 4.49 -4.44 -2.25
N ALA A 24 3.31 -5.06 -2.17
CA ALA A 24 2.29 -4.68 -1.19
C ALA A 24 2.77 -4.86 0.26
N VAL A 25 3.48 -5.96 0.57
CA VAL A 25 4.09 -6.19 1.89
C VAL A 25 5.22 -5.20 2.15
N ASP A 26 6.05 -4.93 1.14
CA ASP A 26 7.16 -3.99 1.23
C ASP A 26 6.67 -2.57 1.55
N PHE A 27 5.58 -2.10 0.93
CA PHE A 27 4.97 -0.80 1.28
C PHE A 27 4.56 -0.73 2.76
N LEU A 28 3.88 -1.76 3.27
CA LEU A 28 3.43 -1.80 4.67
C LEU A 28 4.61 -1.72 5.64
N HIS A 29 5.64 -2.52 5.40
CA HIS A 29 6.84 -2.54 6.24
C HIS A 29 7.65 -1.25 6.10
N TYR A 30 7.77 -0.72 4.90
CA TYR A 30 8.47 0.52 4.61
C TYR A 30 7.84 1.69 5.37
N TYR A 31 6.53 1.91 5.21
CA TYR A 31 5.86 3.03 5.89
C TYR A 31 5.82 2.86 7.41
N ALA A 32 5.67 1.64 7.93
CA ALA A 32 5.81 1.40 9.37
C ALA A 32 7.22 1.72 9.89
N GLY A 33 8.26 1.45 9.10
CA GLY A 33 9.64 1.82 9.39
C GLY A 33 9.84 3.34 9.37
N GLN A 34 9.31 4.03 8.36
CA GLN A 34 9.35 5.49 8.26
C GLN A 34 8.69 6.16 9.48
N VAL A 35 7.52 5.67 9.90
CA VAL A 35 6.84 6.19 11.10
C VAL A 35 7.68 5.99 12.36
N ARG A 36 8.30 4.82 12.51
CA ARG A 36 9.12 4.50 13.69
C ARG A 36 10.37 5.36 13.81
N ASN A 37 11.00 5.68 12.68
CA ASN A 37 12.33 6.27 12.67
C ASN A 37 12.29 7.80 12.52
N ASP A 38 11.35 8.32 11.73
CA ASP A 38 11.45 9.68 11.20
C ASP A 38 10.18 10.53 11.46
N PHE A 39 9.12 9.97 12.05
CA PHE A 39 7.83 10.65 12.21
C PHE A 39 7.67 11.25 13.61
N ASP A 40 7.42 12.57 13.65
CA ASP A 40 7.13 13.33 14.86
C ASP A 40 5.68 13.80 14.84
N ASN A 41 4.87 13.29 15.78
CA ASN A 41 3.44 13.59 15.87
C ASN A 41 3.13 15.05 16.20
N GLU A 42 4.09 15.83 16.71
CA GLU A 42 3.87 17.25 17.03
C GLU A 42 3.96 18.14 15.78
N THR A 43 4.84 17.79 14.85
CA THR A 43 5.11 18.55 13.62
C THR A 43 4.41 17.95 12.40
N HIS A 44 4.29 16.63 12.32
CA HIS A 44 3.68 15.90 11.21
C HIS A 44 2.20 15.62 11.52
N ARG A 45 1.41 16.68 11.55
CA ARG A 45 -0.03 16.58 11.81
C ARG A 45 -0.76 15.98 10.60
N PRO A 46 -1.76 15.10 10.81
CA PRO A 46 -2.55 14.54 9.72
C PRO A 46 -3.38 15.61 9.01
N LEU A 47 -3.68 15.37 7.73
CA LEU A 47 -4.55 16.22 6.92
C LEU A 47 -6.03 16.02 7.26
N GLY A 48 -6.41 14.85 7.77
CA GLY A 48 -7.80 14.44 8.00
C GLY A 48 -8.21 13.34 7.00
N PRO A 49 -9.45 13.31 6.51
CA PRO A 49 -9.89 12.30 5.56
C PRO A 49 -9.13 12.35 4.22
N VAL A 50 -8.61 11.20 3.76
CA VAL A 50 -7.86 11.08 2.49
C VAL A 50 -8.53 10.08 1.55
N VAL A 51 -8.72 10.48 0.29
CA VAL A 51 -9.26 9.60 -0.76
C VAL A 51 -8.10 8.96 -1.53
N CYS A 52 -8.00 7.63 -1.49
CA CYS A 52 -7.07 6.86 -2.31
C CYS A 52 -7.80 6.26 -3.53
N ILE A 53 -7.36 6.62 -4.74
CA ILE A 53 -7.89 6.08 -6.01
C ILE A 53 -6.75 5.32 -6.71
N SER A 54 -6.93 4.01 -6.84
CA SER A 54 -5.90 3.10 -7.37
C SER A 54 -6.23 2.58 -8.78
N PRO A 55 -5.21 2.37 -9.64
CA PRO A 55 -5.41 1.85 -10.99
C PRO A 55 -5.52 0.31 -11.02
N TRP A 56 -6.00 -0.23 -12.14
CA TRP A 56 -6.23 -1.67 -12.32
C TRP A 56 -4.95 -2.49 -12.58
N ASN A 57 -3.84 -1.87 -12.99
CA ASN A 57 -2.62 -2.58 -13.40
C ASN A 57 -1.76 -3.04 -12.21
N PHE A 58 -1.95 -2.45 -11.03
CA PHE A 58 -1.41 -2.91 -9.74
C PHE A 58 -2.52 -2.84 -8.68
N PRO A 59 -3.54 -3.71 -8.80
CA PRO A 59 -4.76 -3.60 -8.02
C PRO A 59 -4.56 -3.95 -6.53
N LEU A 60 -3.42 -4.55 -6.16
CA LEU A 60 -3.06 -4.82 -4.77
C LEU A 60 -1.95 -3.89 -4.28
N ALA A 61 -0.83 -3.76 -5.00
CA ALA A 61 0.32 -3.03 -4.47
C ALA A 61 0.10 -1.51 -4.39
N ILE A 62 -0.36 -0.86 -5.47
CA ILE A 62 -0.62 0.59 -5.45
C ILE A 62 -1.79 0.90 -4.50
N PHE A 63 -2.85 0.08 -4.55
CA PHE A 63 -3.98 0.18 -3.63
C PHE A 63 -3.51 0.16 -2.16
N SER A 64 -2.74 -0.87 -1.78
CA SER A 64 -2.25 -1.03 -0.40
C SER A 64 -1.28 0.08 -0.02
N GLY A 65 -0.38 0.47 -0.92
CA GLY A 65 0.63 1.50 -0.67
C GLY A 65 0.03 2.87 -0.39
N GLN A 66 -0.95 3.31 -1.19
CA GLN A 66 -1.63 4.59 -0.98
C GLN A 66 -2.35 4.62 0.38
N ILE A 67 -3.12 3.58 0.70
CA ILE A 67 -3.87 3.49 1.96
C ILE A 67 -2.92 3.38 3.15
N ALA A 68 -1.88 2.55 3.06
CA ALA A 68 -0.89 2.37 4.11
C ALA A 68 -0.17 3.68 4.44
N ALA A 69 0.24 4.45 3.43
CA ALA A 69 0.88 5.76 3.63
C ALA A 69 -0.06 6.74 4.33
N ALA A 70 -1.33 6.81 3.90
CA ALA A 70 -2.32 7.70 4.49
C ALA A 70 -2.55 7.37 5.97
N LEU A 71 -2.78 6.09 6.30
CA LEU A 71 -2.96 5.60 7.66
C LEU A 71 -1.70 5.82 8.52
N ALA A 72 -0.52 5.54 7.97
CA ALA A 72 0.76 5.74 8.65
C ALA A 72 0.97 7.21 9.05
N ALA A 73 0.53 8.14 8.22
CA ALA A 73 0.55 9.58 8.50
C ALA A 73 -0.61 10.07 9.38
N GLY A 74 -1.41 9.17 9.96
CA GLY A 74 -2.50 9.49 10.90
C GLY A 74 -3.81 9.95 10.26
N ASN A 75 -3.98 9.73 8.96
CA ASN A 75 -5.21 10.07 8.23
C ASN A 75 -6.22 8.92 8.29
N THR A 76 -7.48 9.23 7.98
CA THR A 76 -8.56 8.23 7.78
C THR A 76 -8.99 8.13 6.34
#